data_AF-A0A7Y2VF05-F1
#
_entry.id   AF-A0A7Y2VF05-F1
#
_cell.length_a   1.000
_cell.length_b   1.000
_cell.length_c   1.000
_cell.angle_alpha   90.00
_cell.angle_beta   90.00
_cell.angle_gamma   90.00
#
_symmetry.space_group_name_H-M   'P 1'
#
loop_
_entity.id
_entity.type
_entity.pdbx_description
1 polymer ?
#
loop_
_entity_poly.entity_id
_entity_poly.type
_entity_poly.pdbx_seq_one_letter_code
_entity_poly.pdbx_strand_id
1 'polypeptide(L)' 'DTKWNLVTGDKKQIYELARKSYLAVKSDVDGGPYDMIHTENFILVDKERRIRGTYDGTNSEEIQELLADLEILKASYQE' A
#
# COMPACT_ATOMS: atom_id res chain seq x y z
N ASP A 1 8.00 -19.86 -3.96
CA ASP A 1 7.72 -18.43 -3.92
C ASP A 1 6.22 -18.25 -3.70
N THR A 2 5.80 -17.88 -2.47
CA THR A 2 4.38 -17.78 -2.07
C THR A 2 4.07 -16.52 -1.27
N LYS A 3 5.07 -15.66 -1.05
CA LYS A 3 4.95 -14.45 -0.22
C LYS A 3 4.56 -13.24 -1.06
N TRP A 4 5.04 -13.17 -2.31
CA TRP A 4 4.80 -12.05 -3.20
C TRP A 4 3.74 -12.40 -4.24
N ASN A 5 2.68 -11.60 -4.26
CA ASN A 5 1.68 -11.63 -5.32
C ASN A 5 1.85 -10.36 -6.14
N LEU A 6 2.46 -10.48 -7.31
CA LEU A 6 2.60 -9.36 -8.25
C LEU A 6 1.34 -9.31 -9.12
N VAL A 7 0.62 -8.19 -9.05
CA VAL A 7 -0.66 -8.00 -9.75
C VAL A 7 -0.53 -6.96 -10.84
N THR A 8 -1.21 -7.20 -11.95
CA THR A 8 -1.31 -6.29 -13.10
C THR A 8 -2.71 -6.39 -13.71
N GLY A 9 -3.03 -5.56 -14.70
CA GLY A 9 -4.36 -5.51 -15.30
C GLY A 9 -4.58 -4.26 -16.15
N ASP A 10 -5.85 -3.93 -16.35
CA ASP A 10 -6.26 -2.75 -17.10
C ASP A 10 -5.75 -1.45 -16.45
N LYS A 11 -5.18 -0.55 -17.26
CA LYS A 11 -4.57 0.69 -16.80
C LYS A 11 -5.56 1.54 -15.98
N LYS A 12 -6.82 1.63 -16.40
CA LYS A 12 -7.83 2.45 -15.71
C LYS A 12 -8.12 1.87 -14.32
N GLN A 13 -8.24 0.54 -14.21
CA GLN A 13 -8.47 -0.14 -12.94
C GLN A 13 -7.28 0.02 -11.97
N ILE A 14 -6.04 -0.12 -12.46
CA ILE A 14 -4.83 0.09 -11.65
C ILE A 14 -4.79 1.53 -11.11
N TYR A 15 -5.06 2.52 -11.96
CA TYR A 15 -5.03 3.93 -11.58
C TYR A 15 -6.15 4.27 -10.57
N GLU A 16 -7.33 3.68 -10.74
CA GLU A 16 -8.44 3.84 -9.79
C GLU A 16 -8.09 3.25 -8.42
N LEU A 17 -7.54 2.03 -8.38
CA LEU A 17 -7.11 1.39 -7.13
C LEU A 17 -6.03 2.19 -6.41
N ALA A 18 -4.98 2.60 -7.12
CA ALA A 18 -3.86 3.31 -6.52
C ALA A 18 -4.26 4.69 -5.97
N ARG A 19 -5.11 5.44 -6.69
CA ARG A 19 -5.51 6.80 -6.29
C ARG A 19 -6.66 6.83 -5.29
N LYS A 20 -7.66 5.95 -5.43
CA LYS A 20 -8.89 6.01 -4.61
C LYS A 20 -8.90 5.00 -3.46
N SER A 21 -8.39 3.78 -3.69
CA SER A 21 -8.55 2.69 -2.73
C SER A 21 -7.39 2.61 -1.74
N TYR A 22 -6.17 2.86 -2.20
CA TYR A 22 -4.98 2.80 -1.35
C TYR A 22 -4.43 4.18 -0.99
N LEU A 23 -4.97 5.27 -1.54
CA LEU A 23 -4.48 6.64 -1.35
C LEU A 23 -2.96 6.75 -1.55
N ALA A 24 -2.42 5.91 -2.43
CA ALA A 24 -0.98 5.70 -2.62
C ALA A 24 -0.33 6.85 -3.43
N VAL A 25 -1.10 7.89 -3.79
CA VAL A 25 -0.67 8.95 -4.71
C VAL A 25 -1.27 10.27 -4.29
N LYS A 26 -0.48 11.35 -4.35
CA LYS A 26 -0.99 12.73 -4.22
C LYS A 26 -1.86 13.08 -5.43
N SER A 27 -2.98 13.77 -5.17
CA SER A 27 -4.15 13.86 -6.05
C SER A 27 -4.06 14.84 -7.22
N ASP A 28 -2.90 15.32 -7.62
CA ASP A 28 -2.80 16.37 -8.65
C ASP A 28 -1.78 16.03 -9.73
N VAL A 29 -2.20 15.28 -10.73
CA VAL A 29 -1.54 15.20 -12.02
C VAL A 29 -2.57 14.88 -13.10
N ASP A 30 -2.58 15.68 -14.17
CA ASP A 30 -3.58 15.76 -15.25
C ASP A 30 -3.82 14.43 -16.02
N GLY A 31 -3.13 13.35 -15.65
CA GLY A 31 -3.31 12.03 -16.25
C GLY A 31 -2.67 11.95 -17.63
N GLY A 32 -1.58 12.69 -17.83
CA GLY A 32 -0.84 12.69 -19.08
C GLY A 32 -0.29 11.29 -19.42
N PRO A 33 0.07 11.03 -20.69
CA PRO A 33 0.56 9.73 -21.13
C PRO A 33 1.82 9.24 -20.40
N TYR A 34 2.52 10.13 -19.68
CA TYR A 34 3.74 9.87 -18.92
C TYR A 34 3.56 9.94 -17.40
N ASP A 35 2.34 10.15 -16.88
CA ASP A 35 2.09 10.14 -15.43
C ASP A 35 2.08 8.71 -14.90
N MET A 36 3.26 8.19 -14.57
CA MET A 36 3.42 6.93 -13.88
C MET A 36 3.11 7.14 -12.40
N ILE A 37 2.25 6.27 -11.86
CA ILE A 37 2.05 6.20 -10.42
C ILE A 37 3.24 5.46 -9.82
N HIS A 38 4.06 6.16 -9.05
CA HIS A 38 5.14 5.56 -8.27
C HIS A 38 5.07 6.12 -6.84
N THR A 39 5.11 5.23 -5.86
CA THR A 39 5.30 5.58 -4.45
C THR A 39 6.20 4.54 -3.80
N GLU A 40 7.04 5.02 -2.92
CA GLU A 40 7.92 4.27 -2.02
C GLU A 40 7.18 3.75 -0.78
N ASN A 41 5.90 4.11 -0.60
CA ASN A 41 5.15 3.77 0.60
C ASN A 41 4.68 2.32 0.62
N PHE A 42 4.83 1.66 1.77
CA PHE A 42 4.15 0.43 2.13
C PHE A 42 2.84 0.73 2.84
N ILE A 43 1.81 -0.08 2.57
CA ILE A 43 0.48 0.08 3.19
C ILE A 43 0.12 -1.24 3.88
N LEU A 44 -0.14 -1.17 5.19
CA LEU A 44 -0.63 -2.30 5.97
C LEU A 44 -2.15 -2.35 5.89
N VAL A 45 -2.70 -3.48 5.45
CA VAL A 45 -4.14 -3.69 5.26
C VAL A 45 -4.60 -4.91 6.04
N ASP A 46 -5.72 -4.77 6.76
CA ASP A 46 -6.30 -5.84 7.59
C ASP A 46 -7.25 -6.78 6.80
N LYS A 47 -7.75 -7.84 7.45
CA LYS A 47 -8.63 -8.83 6.81
C LYS A 47 -10.00 -8.24 6.45
N GLU A 48 -10.41 -7.17 7.11
CA GLU A 48 -11.63 -6.43 6.83
C GLU A 48 -11.43 -5.37 5.71
N ARG A 49 -10.27 -5.39 5.05
CA ARG A 49 -9.89 -4.49 3.95
C ARG A 49 -9.74 -3.03 4.37
N ARG A 50 -9.33 -2.79 5.62
CA ARG A 50 -9.05 -1.44 6.14
C ARG A 50 -7.56 -1.18 6.18
N ILE A 51 -7.17 0.05 5.83
CA ILE A 51 -5.79 0.53 5.98
C ILE A 51 -5.51 0.74 7.47
N ARG A 52 -4.42 0.15 7.96
CA ARG A 52 -3.96 0.24 9.34
C ARG A 52 -2.79 1.21 9.52
N GLY A 53 -1.99 1.38 8.47
CA GLY A 53 -0.86 2.29 8.45
C GLY A 53 -0.27 2.43 7.05
N THR A 54 0.46 3.52 6.85
CA THR A 54 1.25 3.83 5.65
C THR A 54 2.65 4.22 6.11
N TYR A 55 3.68 3.65 5.48
CA TYR A 55 5.06 3.72 5.94
C TYR A 55 5.98 4.02 4.75
N ASP A 56 6.91 4.95 4.88
CA ASP A 56 7.91 5.23 3.85
C ASP A 56 8.92 4.07 3.77
N GLY A 57 8.95 3.37 2.64
CA GLY A 57 9.83 2.23 2.40
C GLY A 57 11.32 2.57 2.30
N THR A 58 11.66 3.86 2.20
CA THR A 58 13.04 4.36 2.22
C THR A 58 13.50 4.77 3.62
N ASN A 59 12.57 4.92 4.57
CA ASN A 59 12.86 5.24 5.96
C ASN A 59 12.99 3.96 6.81
N SER A 60 14.18 3.68 7.32
CA SER A 60 14.43 2.46 8.11
C SER A 60 13.67 2.42 9.43
N GLU A 61 13.38 3.57 10.05
CA GLU A 61 12.61 3.64 11.29
C GLU A 61 11.16 3.24 11.03
N GLU A 62 10.54 3.77 9.98
CA GLU A 62 9.16 3.44 9.61
C GLU A 62 9.01 1.96 9.17
N ILE A 63 10.05 1.36 8.57
CA ILE A 63 10.05 -0.08 8.31
C ILE A 63 10.05 -0.91 9.60
N GLN A 64 10.76 -0.47 10.66
CA GLN A 64 10.70 -1.17 11.95
C GLN A 64 9.31 -1.02 12.59
N GLU A 65 8.70 0.15 12.48
CA GLU A 65 7.33 0.39 12.95
C GLU A 65 6.32 -0.50 12.21
N LEU A 66 6.40 -0.60 10.88
CA LEU A 66 5.57 -1.50 10.08
C LEU A 66 5.64 -2.95 10.57
N LEU A 67 6.84 -3.44 10.87
CA LEU A 67 7.03 -4.81 11.35
C LEU A 67 6.42 -5.02 12.75
N ALA A 68 6.56 -4.03 13.64
CA ALA A 68 5.93 -4.09 14.96
C ALA A 68 4.40 -4.08 14.87
N ASP A 69 3.84 -3.17 14.07
CA ASP A 69 2.40 -3.06 13.85
C ASP A 69 1.81 -4.31 13.19
N LEU A 70 2.56 -4.96 12.29
CA LEU A 70 2.18 -6.24 11.69
C LEU A 70 2.03 -7.33 12.75
N GLU A 71 2.93 -7.42 13.73
CA GLU A 71 2.85 -8.41 14.80
C GLU A 71 1.68 -8.14 15.74
N ILE A 72 1.41 -6.87 16.07
CA ILE A 72 0.22 -6.46 16.84
C ILE A 72 -1.05 -6.87 16.09
N LEU A 73 -1.13 -6.57 14.79
CA LEU A 73 -2.29 -6.91 13.96
C LEU A 73 -2.50 -8.43 13.86
N LYS A 74 -1.43 -9.21 13.77
CA LYS A 74 -1.55 -10.68 13.78
C LYS A 74 -2.10 -11.18 15.12
N ALA A 75 -1.59 -10.65 16.24
CA ALA A 75 -2.03 -11.02 17.58
C ALA A 75 -3.52 -10.72 17.80
N SER A 76 -4.04 -9.60 17.28
CA SER A 76 -5.45 -9.23 17.43
C SER A 76 -6.45 -10.18 16.74
N TYR A 77 -5.99 -11.10 15.90
CA TYR A 77 -6.84 -12.13 15.27
C TYR A 77 -6.64 -13.53 15.87
N GLN A 78 -5.77 -13.69 16.88
CA GLN A 78 -5.56 -14.95 17.57
C GLN A 78 -6.37 -15.07 18.87
N GLU A 79 -7.04 -13.98 19.28
CA GLU A 79 -7.97 -13.92 20.41
C GLU A 79 -9.38 -14.42 20.04
#